data_AF-A0A418NBK2-F1
#
_entry.id   AF-A0A418NBK2-F1
#
_cell.length_a   1.000
_cell.length_b   1.000
_cell.length_c   1.000
_cell.angle_alpha   90.00
_cell.angle_beta   90.00
_cell.angle_gamma   90.00
#
_symmetry.space_group_name_H-M   'P 1'
#
loop_
_entity.id
_entity.type
_entity.pdbx_description
1 polymer ?
#
loop_
_entity_poly.entity_id
_entity_poly.type
_entity_poly.pdbx_seq_one_letter_code
_entity_poly.pdbx_strand_id
1 'polypeptide(L)'
;MEKVFDPPSADFISLSLQTHKGKLRFGVQDEYFVKADGTYISSREEGYFEMDKRSSHHMASKHAFMELLKMRFKEDMFAVMDKDLFTERKQNMYEEELKSLTAQQHVLALANALCNTKQLIRFFCNPKEGDCVPGFPQEGYYNEPRNQRPWGGRGASEFQKLRAYTAFVGEKFPMVEKWGKSLYPDNVLEGYYVARTNLGTYDFKEGGYWFNTHQFYNRGFLLHWYGLQPSNSAERNLMHPNGTSILFKMPPEEAEHFSEKHQYLYLVLDVTGYLNGVENYRADQLKTTFSLNSPIIELYSDDGLTQKVGEIDINTMVFKTR
;
A
#
# COMPACT_ATOMS: atom_id res chain seq x y z
N MET A 1 5.67 6.14 -13.07
CA MET A 1 7.08 5.71 -12.82
C MET A 1 7.14 4.93 -11.52
N GLU A 2 8.20 4.17 -11.26
CA GLU A 2 8.31 3.33 -10.06
C GLU A 2 9.69 3.47 -9.39
N LYS A 3 9.72 3.35 -8.06
CA LYS A 3 10.92 3.23 -7.24
C LYS A 3 11.11 1.76 -6.90
N VAL A 4 12.27 1.23 -7.26
CA VAL A 4 12.65 -0.15 -7.00
C VAL A 4 13.49 -0.22 -5.73
N PHE A 5 13.15 -1.13 -4.83
CA PHE A 5 13.96 -1.49 -3.68
C PHE A 5 14.58 -2.85 -3.92
N ASP A 6 15.91 -2.89 -3.95
CA ASP A 6 16.67 -4.11 -4.21
C ASP A 6 16.55 -5.08 -3.02
N PRO A 7 16.32 -6.38 -3.31
CA PRO A 7 16.28 -7.38 -2.27
C PRO A 7 17.69 -7.71 -1.75
N PRO A 8 17.81 -8.26 -0.54
CA PRO A 8 19.11 -8.62 0.04
C PRO A 8 19.76 -9.82 -0.67
N SER A 9 19.02 -10.55 -1.51
CA SER A 9 19.54 -11.62 -2.37
C SER A 9 18.53 -11.98 -3.47
N ALA A 10 18.96 -12.78 -4.45
CA ALA A 10 18.11 -13.26 -5.54
C ALA A 10 16.97 -14.19 -5.08
N ASP A 11 16.93 -14.59 -3.81
CA ASP A 11 15.88 -15.43 -3.24
C ASP A 11 14.58 -14.68 -2.94
N PHE A 12 14.62 -13.36 -2.99
CA PHE A 12 13.47 -12.49 -2.76
C PHE A 12 13.15 -11.66 -4.00
N ILE A 13 11.91 -11.21 -4.09
CA ILE A 13 11.46 -10.29 -5.13
C ILE A 13 12.00 -8.89 -4.85
N SER A 14 12.30 -8.13 -5.90
CA SER A 14 12.44 -6.67 -5.76
C SER A 14 11.07 -6.05 -5.48
N LEU A 15 11.05 -4.92 -4.77
CA LEU A 15 9.80 -4.20 -4.50
C LEU A 15 9.71 -3.03 -5.46
N SER A 16 8.65 -2.96 -6.26
CA SER A 16 8.37 -1.85 -7.16
C SER A 16 7.16 -1.05 -6.69
N LEU A 17 7.39 0.17 -6.21
CA LEU A 17 6.36 1.07 -5.70
C LEU A 17 6.18 2.27 -6.61
N GLN A 18 4.95 2.71 -6.83
CA GLN A 18 4.69 3.84 -7.73
C GLN A 18 5.23 5.15 -7.16
N THR A 19 5.63 6.01 -8.08
CA THR A 19 6.17 7.34 -7.78
C THR A 19 5.53 8.42 -8.64
N HIS A 20 5.44 9.61 -8.09
CA HIS A 20 5.19 10.85 -8.82
C HIS A 20 6.38 11.79 -8.63
N LYS A 21 6.88 12.37 -9.72
CA LYS A 21 8.05 13.28 -9.70
C LYS A 21 9.23 12.74 -8.87
N GLY A 22 9.51 11.43 -8.96
CA GLY A 22 10.60 10.76 -8.25
C GLY A 22 10.39 10.46 -6.77
N LYS A 23 9.29 10.92 -6.14
CA LYS A 23 8.93 10.58 -4.76
C LYS A 23 7.85 9.49 -4.70
N LEU A 24 7.76 8.76 -3.59
CA LEU A 24 6.73 7.72 -3.43
C LEU A 24 5.32 8.30 -3.55
N ARG A 25 4.43 7.52 -4.14
CA ARG A 25 3.00 7.85 -4.21
C ARG A 25 2.26 7.10 -3.12
N PHE A 26 1.65 7.81 -2.18
CA PHE A 26 0.76 7.28 -1.16
C PHE A 26 -0.70 7.51 -1.53
N GLY A 27 -1.63 6.84 -0.85
CA GLY A 27 -3.05 6.99 -1.18
C GLY A 27 -3.44 6.16 -2.41
N VAL A 28 -4.22 6.75 -3.31
CA VAL A 28 -4.64 6.15 -4.58
C VAL A 28 -3.40 5.86 -5.45
N GLN A 29 -3.42 4.74 -6.18
CA GLN A 29 -2.36 4.28 -7.09
C GLN A 29 -2.92 4.20 -8.52
N ASP A 30 -2.08 4.05 -9.54
CA ASP A 30 -2.49 3.84 -10.94
C ASP A 30 -3.47 2.66 -11.02
N GLU A 31 -4.58 2.86 -11.73
CA GLU A 31 -5.55 1.86 -12.11
C GLU A 31 -5.06 1.22 -13.41
N TYR A 32 -4.20 0.21 -13.28
CA TYR A 32 -3.55 -0.49 -14.39
C TYR A 32 -4.48 -0.87 -15.55
N PHE A 33 -5.77 -1.11 -15.32
CA PHE A 33 -6.71 -1.58 -16.35
C PHE A 33 -7.73 -0.53 -16.81
N VAL A 34 -7.52 0.75 -16.49
CA VAL A 34 -8.42 1.84 -16.89
C VAL A 34 -7.69 2.73 -17.89
N LYS A 35 -8.35 3.03 -19.00
CA LYS A 35 -7.87 3.95 -20.03
C LYS A 35 -8.16 5.40 -19.62
N ALA A 36 -7.50 6.34 -20.27
CA ALA A 36 -7.69 7.78 -20.01
C ALA A 36 -9.15 8.25 -20.21
N ASP A 37 -9.95 7.55 -21.03
CA ASP A 37 -11.37 7.83 -21.24
C ASP A 37 -12.30 7.16 -20.19
N GLY A 38 -11.73 6.50 -19.19
CA GLY A 38 -12.45 5.79 -18.14
C GLY A 38 -12.95 4.39 -18.53
N THR A 39 -12.69 3.93 -19.75
CA THR A 39 -13.03 2.56 -20.18
C THR A 39 -12.00 1.56 -19.68
N TYR A 40 -12.39 0.28 -19.60
CA TYR A 40 -11.49 -0.78 -19.15
C TYR A 40 -10.70 -1.38 -20.32
N ILE A 41 -9.45 -1.77 -20.03
CA ILE A 41 -8.60 -2.50 -20.95
C ILE A 41 -9.09 -3.95 -21.03
N SER A 42 -9.42 -4.40 -22.25
CA SER A 42 -9.88 -5.76 -22.48
C SER A 42 -8.72 -6.77 -22.45
N SER A 43 -8.99 -7.98 -21.96
CA SER A 43 -8.02 -9.09 -21.94
C SER A 43 -7.56 -9.56 -23.32
N ARG A 44 -8.18 -9.05 -24.39
CA ARG A 44 -7.82 -9.33 -25.79
C ARG A 44 -6.90 -8.27 -26.39
N GLU A 45 -6.68 -7.16 -25.70
CA GLU A 45 -5.82 -6.09 -26.19
C GLU A 45 -4.34 -6.47 -26.07
N GLU A 46 -3.55 -6.00 -27.03
CA GLU A 46 -2.10 -6.17 -27.02
C GLU A 46 -1.50 -5.51 -25.76
N GLY A 47 -0.59 -6.20 -25.07
CA GLY A 47 0.03 -5.69 -23.85
C GLY A 47 -0.75 -5.93 -22.54
N TYR A 48 -1.98 -6.47 -22.59
CA TYR A 48 -2.77 -6.76 -21.39
C TYR A 48 -2.00 -7.61 -20.37
N PHE A 49 -1.33 -8.69 -20.81
CA PHE A 49 -0.61 -9.59 -19.90
C PHE A 49 0.62 -8.95 -19.26
N GLU A 50 1.31 -8.04 -19.95
CA GLU A 50 2.46 -7.34 -19.36
C GLU A 50 2.01 -6.32 -18.30
N MET A 51 0.89 -5.67 -18.56
CA MET A 51 0.22 -4.79 -17.61
C MET A 51 -0.33 -5.55 -16.40
N ASP A 52 -0.90 -6.74 -16.61
CA ASP A 52 -1.38 -7.62 -15.53
C ASP A 52 -0.23 -8.13 -14.65
N LYS A 53 0.88 -8.55 -15.25
CA LYS A 53 2.12 -8.88 -14.51
C LYS A 53 2.64 -7.70 -13.69
N ARG A 54 2.65 -6.49 -14.28
CA ARG A 54 3.08 -5.27 -13.58
C ARG A 54 2.15 -4.91 -12.42
N SER A 55 0.83 -5.05 -12.61
CA SER A 55 -0.17 -4.89 -11.56
C SER A 55 0.04 -5.90 -10.44
N SER A 56 0.24 -7.18 -10.77
CA SER A 56 0.56 -8.25 -9.83
C SER A 56 1.82 -7.93 -9.01
N HIS A 57 2.89 -7.48 -9.68
CA HIS A 57 4.14 -7.10 -9.01
C HIS A 57 3.95 -5.92 -8.06
N HIS A 58 3.21 -4.90 -8.47
CA HIS A 58 2.92 -3.73 -7.65
C HIS A 58 2.12 -4.10 -6.38
N MET A 59 1.09 -4.94 -6.51
CA MET A 59 0.28 -5.38 -5.38
C MET A 59 1.08 -6.21 -4.37
N ALA A 60 1.91 -7.14 -4.86
CA ALA A 60 2.82 -7.89 -4.02
C ALA A 60 3.85 -6.96 -3.33
N SER A 61 4.44 -6.04 -4.08
CA SER A 61 5.44 -5.08 -3.59
C SER A 61 4.89 -4.19 -2.47
N LYS A 62 3.67 -3.67 -2.62
CA LYS A 62 3.01 -2.86 -1.59
C LYS A 62 2.84 -3.61 -0.29
N HIS A 63 2.34 -4.84 -0.36
CA HIS A 63 2.14 -5.67 0.83
C HIS A 63 3.47 -6.03 1.48
N ALA A 64 4.42 -6.54 0.70
CA ALA A 64 5.76 -6.87 1.16
C ALA A 64 6.46 -5.67 1.83
N PHE A 65 6.36 -4.48 1.23
CA PHE A 65 6.90 -3.25 1.79
C PHE A 65 6.26 -2.90 3.15
N MET A 66 4.93 -3.01 3.27
CA MET A 66 4.26 -2.80 4.55
C MET A 66 4.68 -3.80 5.62
N GLU A 67 4.81 -5.09 5.27
CA GLU A 67 5.22 -6.13 6.21
C GLU A 67 6.67 -5.94 6.68
N LEU A 68 7.56 -5.44 5.81
CA LEU A 68 8.92 -5.06 6.17
C LEU A 68 8.95 -3.85 7.12
N LEU A 69 8.18 -2.81 6.84
CA LEU A 69 8.09 -1.63 7.71
C LEU A 69 7.60 -1.98 9.11
N LYS A 70 6.64 -2.92 9.23
CA LYS A 70 6.14 -3.40 10.53
C LYS A 70 7.23 -4.06 11.38
N MET A 71 8.27 -4.64 10.76
CA MET A 71 9.25 -5.43 11.49
C MET A 71 9.95 -4.66 12.60
N ARG A 72 10.29 -3.39 12.32
CA ARG A 72 11.00 -2.50 13.26
C ARG A 72 10.19 -2.15 14.50
N PHE A 73 8.86 -2.25 14.41
CA PHE A 73 7.96 -1.98 15.53
C PHE A 73 7.57 -3.26 16.29
N LYS A 74 8.15 -4.40 15.92
CA LYS A 74 7.90 -5.72 16.52
C LYS A 74 9.20 -6.42 16.96
N GLU A 75 10.28 -5.66 17.16
CA GLU A 75 11.60 -6.21 17.50
C GLU A 75 11.55 -7.07 18.77
N ASP A 76 10.81 -6.63 19.79
CA ASP A 76 10.63 -7.38 21.03
C ASP A 76 9.94 -8.73 20.79
N MET A 77 8.99 -8.79 19.86
CA MET A 77 8.31 -10.04 19.47
C MET A 77 9.25 -11.01 18.76
N PHE A 78 10.08 -10.51 17.84
CA PHE A 78 11.05 -11.36 17.14
C PHE A 78 12.20 -11.82 18.04
N ALA A 79 12.55 -11.04 19.08
CA ALA A 79 13.57 -11.41 20.04
C ALA A 79 13.19 -12.66 20.87
N VAL A 80 11.91 -12.80 21.21
CA VAL A 80 11.37 -13.94 21.99
C VAL A 80 10.73 -15.03 21.13
N MET A 81 10.79 -14.88 19.80
CA MET A 81 10.23 -15.85 18.87
C MET A 81 10.96 -17.19 18.98
N ASP A 82 10.21 -18.26 19.24
CA ASP A 82 10.73 -19.63 19.17
C ASP A 82 11.07 -19.96 17.71
N LYS A 83 12.34 -20.24 17.44
CA LYS A 83 12.88 -20.48 16.09
C LYS A 83 12.95 -21.96 15.74
N ASP A 84 12.78 -22.82 16.73
CA ASP A 84 12.99 -24.26 16.62
C ASP A 84 11.65 -25.03 16.64
N LEU A 85 10.61 -24.47 17.26
CA LEU A 85 9.27 -25.04 17.39
C LEU A 85 8.15 -24.04 17.08
N PHE A 86 6.99 -24.56 16.70
CA PHE A 86 5.78 -23.74 16.63
C PHE A 86 5.28 -23.42 18.03
N THR A 87 4.93 -22.16 18.26
CA THR A 87 4.27 -21.77 19.50
C THR A 87 2.81 -22.23 19.46
N GLU A 88 2.44 -23.14 20.35
CA GLU A 88 1.08 -23.67 20.41
C GLU A 88 0.09 -22.64 21.00
N ARG A 89 -1.04 -22.46 20.32
CA ARG A 89 -2.11 -21.59 20.81
C ARG A 89 -2.85 -22.25 21.96
N LYS A 90 -2.84 -21.60 23.13
CA LYS A 90 -3.56 -22.03 24.35
C LYS A 90 -4.56 -20.97 24.80
N GLN A 91 -5.51 -21.32 25.67
CA GLN A 91 -6.51 -20.36 26.19
C GLN A 91 -5.86 -19.28 27.07
N ASN A 92 -4.90 -19.67 27.90
CA ASN A 92 -4.11 -18.76 28.74
C ASN A 92 -2.67 -18.80 28.23
N MET A 93 -2.25 -17.75 27.54
CA MET A 93 -0.88 -17.59 27.07
C MET A 93 -0.23 -16.44 27.81
N TYR A 94 1.00 -16.65 28.26
CA TYR A 94 1.82 -15.57 28.81
C TYR A 94 2.25 -14.60 27.70
N GLU A 95 2.72 -13.41 28.09
CA GLU A 95 3.10 -12.36 27.13
C GLU A 95 4.15 -12.84 26.12
N GLU A 96 5.19 -13.56 26.56
CA GLU A 96 6.23 -14.09 25.67
C GLU A 96 5.68 -15.12 24.67
N GLU A 97 4.78 -16.01 25.08
CA GLU A 97 4.14 -16.97 24.18
C GLU A 97 3.27 -16.25 23.13
N LEU A 98 2.54 -15.22 23.54
CA LEU A 98 1.73 -14.41 22.62
C LEU A 98 2.60 -13.67 21.60
N LYS A 99 3.72 -13.10 22.05
CA LYS A 99 4.71 -12.44 21.21
C LYS A 99 5.33 -13.41 20.21
N SER A 100 5.76 -14.58 20.68
CA SER A 100 6.33 -15.62 19.83
C SER A 100 5.33 -16.09 18.76
N LEU A 101 4.08 -16.41 19.14
CA LEU A 101 3.03 -16.79 18.20
C LEU A 101 2.78 -15.71 17.14
N THR A 102 2.73 -14.44 17.56
CA THR A 102 2.51 -13.30 16.66
C THR A 102 3.70 -13.09 15.72
N ALA A 103 4.93 -13.23 16.21
CA ALA A 103 6.13 -13.17 15.41
C ALA A 103 6.15 -14.29 14.35
N GLN A 104 5.80 -15.52 14.72
CA GLN A 104 5.72 -16.64 13.78
C GLN A 104 4.69 -16.42 12.66
N GLN A 105 3.53 -15.84 12.99
CA GLN A 105 2.52 -15.44 11.99
C GLN A 105 3.05 -14.35 11.05
N HIS A 106 3.77 -13.37 11.59
CA HIS A 106 4.40 -12.32 10.79
C HIS A 106 5.49 -12.87 9.86
N VAL A 107 6.31 -13.80 10.34
CA VAL A 107 7.32 -14.49 9.51
C VAL A 107 6.67 -15.24 8.37
N LEU A 108 5.54 -15.92 8.60
CA LEU A 108 4.78 -16.60 7.55
C LEU A 108 4.28 -15.62 6.48
N ALA A 109 3.76 -14.46 6.90
CA ALA A 109 3.30 -13.41 5.99
C ALA A 109 4.47 -12.85 5.15
N LEU A 110 5.58 -12.49 5.80
CA LEU A 110 6.81 -12.02 5.14
C LEU A 110 7.33 -13.01 4.11
N ALA A 111 7.43 -14.29 4.49
CA ALA A 111 7.93 -15.34 3.60
C ALA A 111 7.04 -15.50 2.36
N ASN A 112 5.71 -15.48 2.53
CA ASN A 112 4.76 -15.53 1.41
C ASN A 112 4.80 -14.29 0.51
N ALA A 113 5.12 -13.12 1.08
CA ALA A 113 5.14 -11.86 0.36
C ALA A 113 6.46 -11.59 -0.38
N LEU A 114 7.59 -12.04 0.18
CA LEU A 114 8.93 -11.66 -0.27
C LEU A 114 9.63 -12.73 -1.11
N CYS A 115 9.35 -14.02 -0.89
CA CYS A 115 10.06 -15.08 -1.59
C CYS A 115 9.78 -15.05 -3.11
N ASN A 116 10.82 -15.28 -3.90
CA ASN A 116 10.64 -15.58 -5.32
C ASN A 116 9.96 -16.95 -5.51
N THR A 117 9.55 -17.27 -6.73
CA THR A 117 8.85 -18.53 -7.05
C THR A 117 9.62 -19.79 -6.61
N LYS A 118 10.95 -19.81 -6.75
CA LYS A 118 11.78 -20.95 -6.34
C LYS A 118 11.71 -21.20 -4.83
N GLN A 119 11.83 -20.14 -4.03
CA GLN A 119 11.74 -20.25 -2.57
C GLN A 119 10.30 -20.51 -2.13
N LEU A 120 9.31 -19.94 -2.82
CA LEU A 120 7.91 -20.24 -2.55
C LEU A 120 7.61 -21.73 -2.71
N ILE A 121 8.08 -22.36 -3.80
CA ILE A 121 7.96 -23.81 -4.01
C ILE A 121 8.68 -24.57 -2.90
N ARG A 122 9.90 -24.17 -2.53
CA ARG A 122 10.69 -24.83 -1.48
C ARG A 122 9.99 -24.86 -0.13
N PHE A 123 9.38 -23.75 0.28
CA PHE A 123 8.83 -23.61 1.63
C PHE A 123 7.33 -23.87 1.74
N PHE A 124 6.58 -23.78 0.64
CA PHE A 124 5.12 -23.81 0.65
C PHE A 124 4.48 -24.82 -0.31
N CYS A 125 5.26 -25.68 -0.97
CA CYS A 125 4.71 -26.81 -1.73
C CYS A 125 4.73 -28.12 -0.93
N ASN A 126 3.69 -28.94 -1.10
CA ASN A 126 3.71 -30.37 -0.82
C ASN A 126 3.69 -31.22 -2.10
N PRO A 127 4.83 -31.78 -2.57
CA PRO A 127 4.89 -32.57 -3.81
C PRO A 127 3.91 -33.75 -3.86
N LYS A 128 3.52 -34.31 -2.71
CA LYS A 128 2.60 -35.44 -2.63
C LYS A 128 1.16 -35.08 -2.99
N GLU A 129 0.76 -33.82 -2.81
CA GLU A 129 -0.59 -33.31 -3.12
C GLU A 129 -0.66 -32.70 -4.52
N GLY A 130 0.45 -32.68 -5.28
CA GLY A 130 0.50 -32.13 -6.64
C GLY A 130 0.34 -30.61 -6.72
N ASP A 131 0.51 -29.87 -5.62
CA ASP A 131 0.29 -28.41 -5.54
C ASP A 131 1.51 -27.56 -5.96
N CYS A 132 2.66 -28.18 -6.28
CA CYS A 132 3.94 -27.52 -6.58
C CYS A 132 3.98 -26.65 -7.83
N VAL A 133 3.15 -26.91 -8.83
CA VAL A 133 3.23 -26.24 -10.14
C VAL A 133 1.94 -25.48 -10.49
N PRO A 134 0.72 -26.05 -10.31
CA PRO A 134 -0.50 -25.29 -10.59
C PRO A 134 -0.84 -24.26 -9.50
N GLY A 135 -0.24 -24.37 -8.30
CA GLY A 135 -0.55 -23.52 -7.15
C GLY A 135 0.34 -22.29 -6.99
N PHE A 136 1.36 -22.09 -7.83
CA PHE A 136 2.31 -20.98 -7.73
C PHE A 136 2.19 -20.03 -8.93
N PRO A 137 2.54 -18.73 -8.74
CA PRO A 137 2.44 -17.76 -9.82
C PRO A 137 3.23 -18.20 -11.05
N GLN A 138 2.64 -18.00 -12.22
CA GLN A 138 3.34 -18.16 -13.50
C GLN A 138 4.51 -17.18 -13.61
N GLU A 139 5.40 -17.39 -14.56
CA GLU A 139 6.53 -16.47 -14.79
C GLU A 139 6.05 -15.03 -14.98
N GLY A 140 6.63 -14.12 -14.21
CA GLY A 140 6.26 -12.69 -14.19
C GLY A 140 5.09 -12.32 -13.27
N TYR A 141 4.40 -13.31 -12.68
CA TYR A 141 3.37 -13.06 -11.66
C TYR A 141 3.92 -13.27 -10.25
N TYR A 142 3.26 -12.64 -9.29
CA TYR A 142 3.67 -12.62 -7.89
C TYR A 142 2.57 -13.16 -6.98
N ASN A 143 2.95 -13.57 -5.78
CA ASN A 143 1.97 -14.08 -4.83
C ASN A 143 1.03 -12.96 -4.38
N GLU A 144 -0.27 -13.20 -4.49
CA GLU A 144 -1.26 -12.27 -3.96
C GLU A 144 -1.22 -12.25 -2.43
N PRO A 145 -1.26 -11.07 -1.79
CA PRO A 145 -1.25 -10.93 -0.34
C PRO A 145 -2.33 -11.75 0.39
N ARG A 146 -3.48 -11.99 -0.26
CA ARG A 146 -4.60 -12.74 0.30
C ARG A 146 -4.37 -14.26 0.31
N ASN A 147 -3.43 -14.74 -0.51
CA ASN A 147 -3.13 -16.16 -0.68
C ASN A 147 -1.92 -16.55 0.16
N GLN A 148 -2.05 -16.42 1.48
CA GLN A 148 -1.03 -16.91 2.41
C GLN A 148 -1.06 -18.44 2.44
N ARG A 149 -0.01 -19.08 1.93
CA ARG A 149 0.15 -20.53 1.95
C ARG A 149 0.74 -20.97 3.28
N PRO A 150 0.26 -22.07 3.88
CA PRO A 150 0.86 -22.62 5.09
C PRO A 150 2.22 -23.24 4.79
N TRP A 151 3.11 -23.25 5.79
CA TRP A 151 4.40 -23.94 5.72
C TRP A 151 4.26 -25.38 5.20
N GLY A 152 5.15 -25.81 4.31
CA GLY A 152 5.16 -27.14 3.72
C GLY A 152 4.03 -27.44 2.73
N GLY A 153 3.10 -26.51 2.50
CA GLY A 153 2.02 -26.64 1.52
C GLY A 153 0.76 -27.37 2.01
N ARG A 154 -0.17 -27.61 1.10
CA ARG A 154 -1.46 -28.22 1.43
C ARG A 154 -1.24 -29.65 1.93
N GLY A 155 -1.97 -30.07 2.97
CA GLY A 155 -1.89 -31.44 3.48
C GLY A 155 -0.55 -31.83 4.13
N ALA A 156 0.38 -30.87 4.33
CA ALA A 156 1.67 -31.15 4.94
C ALA A 156 1.53 -31.69 6.38
N SER A 157 2.34 -32.69 6.72
CA SER A 157 2.47 -33.18 8.10
C SER A 157 3.14 -32.13 9.00
N GLU A 158 3.01 -32.29 10.32
CA GLU A 158 3.64 -31.39 11.29
C GLU A 158 5.16 -31.32 11.13
N PHE A 159 5.81 -32.45 10.82
CA PHE A 159 7.25 -32.50 10.54
C PHE A 159 7.64 -31.75 9.26
N GLN A 160 6.80 -31.79 8.22
CA GLN A 160 7.03 -31.04 6.98
C GLN A 160 6.88 -29.54 7.21
N LYS A 161 5.81 -29.14 7.91
CA LYS A 161 5.55 -27.75 8.31
C LYS A 161 6.71 -27.19 9.13
N LEU A 162 7.14 -27.94 10.15
CA LEU A 162 8.20 -27.52 11.05
C LEU A 162 9.53 -27.36 10.31
N ARG A 163 9.90 -28.34 9.47
CA ARG A 163 11.12 -28.26 8.67
C ARG A 163 11.15 -27.05 7.74
N ALA A 164 10.02 -26.73 7.09
CA ALA A 164 9.95 -25.56 6.22
C ALA A 164 10.09 -24.25 7.01
N TYR A 165 9.41 -24.16 8.16
CA TYR A 165 9.50 -23.03 9.07
C TYR A 165 10.93 -22.81 9.59
N THR A 166 11.54 -23.83 10.21
CA THR A 166 12.88 -23.70 10.80
C THR A 166 13.95 -23.42 9.75
N ALA A 167 13.82 -24.00 8.55
CA ALA A 167 14.72 -23.70 7.43
C ALA A 167 14.61 -22.23 6.98
N PHE A 168 13.39 -21.70 6.85
CA PHE A 168 13.21 -20.28 6.51
C PHE A 168 13.76 -19.37 7.62
N VAL A 169 13.42 -19.66 8.89
CA VAL A 169 13.86 -18.86 10.04
C VAL A 169 15.37 -18.88 10.21
N GLY A 170 16.03 -20.01 10.00
CA GLY A 170 17.48 -20.13 10.10
C GLY A 170 18.21 -19.51 8.92
N GLU A 171 17.74 -19.72 7.68
CA GLU A 171 18.49 -19.37 6.48
C GLU A 171 18.12 -18.01 5.87
N LYS A 172 16.84 -17.61 5.96
CA LYS A 172 16.27 -16.50 5.17
C LYS A 172 15.84 -15.32 6.05
N PHE A 173 15.20 -15.61 7.18
CA PHE A 173 14.67 -14.57 8.06
C PHE A 173 15.71 -13.53 8.52
N PRO A 174 16.98 -13.88 8.86
CA PRO A 174 17.98 -12.88 9.25
C PRO A 174 18.27 -11.85 8.15
N MET A 175 18.21 -12.25 6.88
CA MET A 175 18.38 -11.33 5.74
C MET A 175 17.19 -10.39 5.62
N VAL A 176 15.98 -10.92 5.81
CA VAL A 176 14.72 -10.14 5.79
C VAL A 176 14.68 -9.14 6.94
N GLU A 177 15.06 -9.55 8.15
CA GLU A 177 15.10 -8.68 9.32
C GLU A 177 16.07 -7.52 9.12
N LYS A 178 17.27 -7.80 8.61
CA LYS A 178 18.25 -6.76 8.27
C LYS A 178 17.70 -5.79 7.20
N TRP A 179 17.02 -6.33 6.18
CA TRP A 179 16.41 -5.51 5.14
C TRP A 179 15.31 -4.59 5.69
N GLY A 180 14.38 -5.14 6.47
CA GLY A 180 13.33 -4.37 7.14
C GLY A 180 13.88 -3.25 8.03
N LYS A 181 14.95 -3.51 8.78
CA LYS A 181 15.63 -2.50 9.62
C LYS A 181 16.31 -1.39 8.82
N SER A 182 16.73 -1.67 7.58
CA SER A 182 17.38 -0.67 6.72
C SER A 182 16.39 0.27 6.02
N LEU A 183 15.10 -0.09 5.94
CA LEU A 183 14.08 0.72 5.29
C LEU A 183 13.64 1.87 6.21
N TYR A 184 13.85 3.10 5.72
CA TYR A 184 13.39 4.35 6.34
C TYR A 184 13.76 4.46 7.84
N PRO A 185 15.06 4.38 8.21
CA PRO A 185 15.51 4.21 9.59
C PRO A 185 15.09 5.33 10.54
N ASP A 186 14.82 6.52 10.01
CA ASP A 186 14.31 7.70 10.73
C ASP A 186 12.79 7.71 10.90
N ASN A 187 12.08 6.71 10.36
CA ASN A 187 10.62 6.62 10.34
C ASN A 187 9.93 7.73 9.55
N VAL A 188 10.65 8.39 8.64
CA VAL A 188 10.15 9.48 7.82
C VAL A 188 10.07 9.03 6.37
N LEU A 189 8.94 9.27 5.69
CA LEU A 189 8.80 8.99 4.27
C LEU A 189 8.36 10.23 3.49
N GLU A 190 9.17 10.64 2.53
CA GLU A 190 8.80 11.69 1.58
C GLU A 190 7.99 11.11 0.41
N GLY A 191 6.93 11.82 0.04
CA GLY A 191 6.05 11.39 -1.04
C GLY A 191 4.96 12.37 -1.39
N TYR A 192 4.04 11.89 -2.20
CA TYR A 192 2.80 12.58 -2.51
C TYR A 192 1.63 11.76 -1.99
N TYR A 193 0.71 12.39 -1.26
CA TYR A 193 -0.58 11.79 -0.96
C TYR A 193 -1.52 12.06 -2.14
N VAL A 194 -2.09 11.00 -2.70
CA VAL A 194 -3.00 11.09 -3.83
C VAL A 194 -4.41 10.69 -3.40
N ALA A 195 -5.34 11.62 -3.53
CA ALA A 195 -6.76 11.37 -3.37
C ALA A 195 -7.45 11.31 -4.73
N ARG A 196 -8.58 10.61 -4.81
CA ARG A 196 -9.49 10.65 -5.95
C ARG A 196 -10.81 11.27 -5.48
N THR A 197 -11.35 12.20 -6.25
CA THR A 197 -12.66 12.81 -6.03
C THR A 197 -13.52 12.67 -7.27
N ASN A 198 -14.83 12.62 -7.10
CA ASN A 198 -15.75 12.74 -8.23
C ASN A 198 -15.88 14.21 -8.61
N LEU A 199 -16.01 14.47 -9.91
CA LEU A 199 -16.45 15.77 -10.41
C LEU A 199 -17.96 15.86 -10.13
N GLY A 200 -18.35 16.78 -9.25
CA GLY A 200 -19.75 17.01 -8.90
C GLY A 200 -20.50 17.82 -9.97
N THR A 201 -21.68 18.32 -9.61
CA THR A 201 -22.39 19.31 -10.43
C THR A 201 -21.70 20.66 -10.34
N TYR A 202 -21.58 21.37 -11.47
CA TYR A 202 -21.06 22.72 -11.51
C TYR A 202 -21.97 23.68 -10.74
N ASP A 203 -21.38 24.49 -9.87
CA ASP A 203 -22.07 25.53 -9.10
C ASP A 203 -21.88 26.88 -9.81
N PHE A 204 -22.89 27.30 -10.59
CA PHE A 204 -22.84 28.55 -11.34
C PHE A 204 -22.72 29.80 -10.45
N LYS A 205 -23.18 29.72 -9.19
CA LYS A 205 -23.11 30.85 -8.26
C LYS A 205 -21.68 31.03 -7.76
N GLU A 206 -21.03 29.92 -7.42
CA GLU A 206 -19.67 29.92 -6.86
C GLU A 206 -18.58 29.82 -7.94
N GLY A 207 -18.98 29.48 -9.19
CA GLY A 207 -18.12 29.44 -10.37
C GLY A 207 -17.16 28.25 -10.39
N GLY A 208 -17.62 27.04 -10.04
CA GLY A 208 -16.74 25.89 -9.97
C GLY A 208 -17.38 24.58 -9.52
N TYR A 209 -16.52 23.60 -9.25
CA TYR A 209 -16.91 22.27 -8.76
C TYR A 209 -16.53 22.08 -7.29
N TRP A 210 -17.45 21.55 -6.50
CA TRP A 210 -17.19 21.24 -5.09
C TRP A 210 -16.63 19.83 -4.92
N PHE A 211 -15.46 19.72 -4.28
CA PHE A 211 -14.83 18.44 -3.93
C PHE A 211 -14.97 18.17 -2.46
N ASN A 212 -15.57 17.02 -2.12
CA ASN A 212 -15.77 16.63 -0.75
C ASN A 212 -14.54 15.86 -0.22
N THR A 213 -13.85 16.45 0.74
CA THR A 213 -12.68 15.86 1.41
C THR A 213 -12.98 14.52 2.09
N HIS A 214 -14.23 14.26 2.47
CA HIS A 214 -14.64 12.95 3.00
C HIS A 214 -14.59 11.83 1.94
N GLN A 215 -14.65 12.19 0.66
CA GLN A 215 -14.48 11.23 -0.45
C GLN A 215 -13.01 10.87 -0.69
N PHE A 216 -12.06 11.53 -0.03
CA PHE A 216 -10.65 11.19 -0.17
C PHE A 216 -10.45 9.76 0.36
N TYR A 217 -10.30 8.85 -0.58
CA TYR A 217 -10.53 7.42 -0.40
C TYR A 217 -9.63 6.83 0.69
N ASN A 218 -10.22 6.19 1.71
CA ASN A 218 -9.48 5.68 2.88
C ASN A 218 -8.80 4.31 2.66
N ARG A 219 -8.87 3.72 1.46
CA ARG A 219 -8.19 2.45 1.12
C ARG A 219 -6.83 2.64 0.42
N GLY A 220 -6.24 3.82 0.59
CA GLY A 220 -4.96 4.18 0.00
C GLY A 220 -3.78 3.36 0.51
N PHE A 221 -2.66 3.41 -0.21
CA PHE A 221 -1.40 2.81 0.20
C PHE A 221 -0.73 3.64 1.32
N LEU A 222 -0.42 2.98 2.44
CA LEU A 222 0.36 3.41 3.61
C LEU A 222 -0.17 4.61 4.41
N LEU A 223 -0.49 5.73 3.75
CA LEU A 223 -1.06 6.91 4.38
C LEU A 223 -2.58 6.94 4.15
N HIS A 224 -3.31 7.34 5.19
CA HIS A 224 -4.75 7.51 5.17
C HIS A 224 -5.10 8.97 5.44
N TRP A 225 -6.10 9.53 4.77
CA TRP A 225 -6.47 10.95 4.87
C TRP A 225 -6.60 11.45 6.32
N TYR A 226 -7.25 10.66 7.19
CA TYR A 226 -7.41 10.99 8.61
C TYR A 226 -6.12 11.01 9.43
N GLY A 227 -5.00 10.59 8.85
CA GLY A 227 -3.66 10.71 9.41
C GLY A 227 -3.03 12.10 9.23
N LEU A 228 -3.66 13.03 8.50
CA LEU A 228 -3.17 14.40 8.31
C LEU A 228 -3.03 15.11 9.67
N GLN A 229 -1.86 15.69 9.92
CA GLN A 229 -1.55 16.54 11.07
C GLN A 229 -1.45 17.99 10.60
N PRO A 230 -2.55 18.76 10.66
CA PRO A 230 -2.57 20.12 10.13
C PRO A 230 -1.69 21.05 10.97
N SER A 231 -0.79 21.78 10.31
CA SER A 231 0.16 22.70 10.94
C SER A 231 -0.46 24.06 11.29
N ASN A 232 -1.52 24.45 10.59
CA ASN A 232 -2.15 25.77 10.68
C ASN A 232 -3.68 25.70 10.54
N SER A 233 -4.36 26.84 10.66
CA SER A 233 -5.83 26.92 10.57
C SER A 233 -6.37 26.61 9.18
N ALA A 234 -5.63 26.96 8.11
CA ALA A 234 -6.06 26.69 6.74
C ALA A 234 -6.07 25.19 6.46
N GLU A 235 -5.02 24.47 6.87
CA GLU A 235 -4.97 23.00 6.78
C GLU A 235 -6.03 22.33 7.67
N ARG A 236 -6.31 22.87 8.86
CA ARG A 236 -7.40 22.35 9.71
C ARG A 236 -8.76 22.39 9.02
N ASN A 237 -8.99 23.36 8.13
CA ASN A 237 -10.24 23.45 7.39
C ASN A 237 -10.44 22.26 6.44
N LEU A 238 -9.37 21.58 6.00
CA LEU A 238 -9.48 20.35 5.17
C LEU A 238 -10.04 19.15 5.93
N MET A 239 -9.95 19.16 7.26
CA MET A 239 -10.20 18.02 8.15
C MET A 239 -11.42 18.21 9.06
N HIS A 240 -12.37 19.06 8.69
CA HIS A 240 -13.51 19.34 9.56
C HIS A 240 -14.30 18.06 9.88
N PRO A 241 -14.69 17.79 11.15
CA PRO A 241 -15.37 16.56 11.55
C PRO A 241 -16.67 16.26 10.79
N ASN A 242 -17.41 17.31 10.41
CA ASN A 242 -18.65 17.18 9.61
C ASN A 242 -18.38 16.99 8.10
N GLY A 243 -17.11 16.98 7.69
CA GLY A 243 -16.68 17.03 6.31
C GLY A 243 -16.54 18.45 5.79
N THR A 244 -15.58 18.63 4.88
CA THR A 244 -15.32 19.89 4.17
C THR A 244 -15.48 19.67 2.68
N SER A 245 -16.11 20.62 2.00
CA SER A 245 -16.01 20.76 0.55
C SER A 245 -15.09 21.91 0.18
N ILE A 246 -14.16 21.68 -0.74
CA ILE A 246 -13.28 22.70 -1.32
C ILE A 246 -13.71 22.99 -2.76
N LEU A 247 -13.64 24.24 -3.18
CA LEU A 247 -14.07 24.67 -4.51
C LEU A 247 -12.89 24.66 -5.49
N PHE A 248 -13.04 23.95 -6.59
CA PHE A 248 -12.20 24.11 -7.77
C PHE A 248 -12.88 25.06 -8.75
N LYS A 249 -12.34 26.28 -8.84
CA LYS A 249 -12.88 27.33 -9.71
C LYS A 249 -12.57 27.02 -11.18
N MET A 250 -13.57 27.18 -12.02
CA MET A 250 -13.48 27.01 -13.46
C MET A 250 -14.55 27.88 -14.13
N PRO A 251 -14.23 28.66 -15.17
CA PRO A 251 -15.25 29.44 -15.89
C PRO A 251 -16.36 28.56 -16.48
N PRO A 252 -17.61 29.04 -16.57
CA PRO A 252 -18.73 28.25 -17.10
C PRO A 252 -18.50 27.72 -18.51
N GLU A 253 -17.85 28.52 -19.37
CA GLU A 253 -17.53 28.14 -20.75
C GLU A 253 -16.55 26.95 -20.85
N GLU A 254 -15.68 26.77 -19.86
CA GLU A 254 -14.74 25.64 -19.81
C GLU A 254 -15.36 24.43 -19.11
N ALA A 255 -16.26 24.68 -18.15
CA ALA A 255 -16.86 23.66 -17.29
C ALA A 255 -17.64 22.59 -18.06
N GLU A 256 -18.46 22.97 -19.04
CA GLU A 256 -19.25 22.02 -19.83
C GLU A 256 -18.34 20.98 -20.49
N HIS A 257 -17.37 21.45 -21.28
CA HIS A 257 -16.44 20.59 -21.99
C HIS A 257 -15.55 19.76 -21.05
N PHE A 258 -15.19 20.31 -19.89
CA PHE A 258 -14.41 19.60 -18.89
C PHE A 258 -15.19 18.43 -18.29
N SER A 259 -16.46 18.64 -17.93
CA SER A 259 -17.30 17.63 -17.32
C SER A 259 -17.73 16.49 -18.26
N GLU A 260 -17.79 16.75 -19.57
CA GLU A 260 -18.01 15.72 -20.58
C GLU A 260 -16.85 14.73 -20.67
N LYS A 261 -15.63 15.19 -20.36
CA LYS A 261 -14.40 14.38 -20.48
C LYS A 261 -13.96 13.73 -19.18
N HIS A 262 -14.29 14.32 -18.03
CA HIS A 262 -13.73 13.92 -16.75
C HIS A 262 -14.82 13.68 -15.72
N GLN A 263 -14.93 12.43 -15.26
CA GLN A 263 -15.82 12.06 -14.16
C GLN A 263 -15.16 12.16 -12.78
N TYR A 264 -13.83 12.03 -12.75
CA TYR A 264 -13.03 12.00 -11.53
C TYR A 264 -11.79 12.86 -11.74
N LEU A 265 -11.28 13.41 -10.64
CA LEU A 265 -9.98 14.07 -10.60
C LEU A 265 -9.12 13.46 -9.49
N TYR A 266 -7.81 13.58 -9.67
CA TYR A 266 -6.81 13.18 -8.71
C TYR A 266 -6.19 14.41 -8.08
N LEU A 267 -6.25 14.48 -6.76
CA LEU A 267 -5.66 15.56 -5.97
C LEU A 267 -4.34 15.06 -5.39
N VAL A 268 -3.28 15.80 -5.62
CA VAL A 268 -1.92 15.43 -5.27
C VAL A 268 -1.36 16.46 -4.30
N LEU A 269 -1.02 16.01 -3.10
CA LEU A 269 -0.44 16.82 -2.04
C LEU A 269 1.00 16.37 -1.77
N ASP A 270 1.97 17.29 -1.74
CA ASP A 270 3.35 16.97 -1.28
C ASP A 270 3.34 16.79 0.23
N VAL A 271 3.80 15.64 0.71
CA VAL A 271 3.68 15.24 2.12
C VAL A 271 4.95 14.63 2.67
N THR A 272 5.11 14.78 3.98
CA THR A 272 6.04 13.99 4.79
C THR A 272 5.23 13.07 5.70
N GLY A 273 5.36 11.76 5.48
CA GLY A 273 4.75 10.71 6.29
C GLY A 273 5.63 10.28 7.45
N TYR A 274 5.01 9.89 8.56
CA TYR A 274 5.67 9.45 9.78
C TYR A 274 5.13 8.08 10.21
N LEU A 275 6.03 7.15 10.49
CA LEU A 275 5.69 5.83 11.04
C LEU A 275 5.72 5.91 12.57
N ASN A 276 4.55 5.82 13.19
CA ASN A 276 4.36 6.00 14.64
C ASN A 276 4.14 4.68 15.38
N GLY A 277 4.59 3.56 14.82
CA GLY A 277 4.39 2.22 15.38
C GLY A 277 3.37 1.39 14.62
N VAL A 278 2.81 0.41 15.33
CA VAL A 278 1.69 -0.42 14.89
C VAL A 278 0.48 -0.02 15.74
N GLU A 279 -0.71 0.09 15.14
CA GLU A 279 -1.96 -0.03 15.88
C GLU A 279 -1.92 -1.31 16.73
N ASN A 280 -2.66 -1.38 17.83
CA ASN A 280 -2.54 -2.45 18.83
C ASN A 280 -2.25 -3.85 18.24
N TYR A 281 -1.60 -4.72 19.02
CA TYR A 281 -1.12 -6.03 18.53
C TYR A 281 -2.15 -6.90 17.79
N ARG A 282 -3.46 -6.65 17.97
CA ARG A 282 -4.55 -7.35 17.29
C ARG A 282 -4.88 -6.80 15.90
N ALA A 283 -4.73 -5.49 15.69
CA ALA A 283 -5.03 -4.85 14.42
C ALA A 283 -3.94 -5.12 13.38
N ASP A 284 -2.67 -5.21 13.82
CA ASP A 284 -1.51 -5.39 12.96
C ASP A 284 -1.47 -4.42 11.76
N GLN A 285 -1.80 -3.16 12.01
CA GLN A 285 -1.78 -2.08 11.02
C GLN A 285 -0.71 -1.07 11.39
N LEU A 286 0.05 -0.56 10.42
CA LEU A 286 0.99 0.53 10.69
C LEU A 286 0.21 1.77 11.11
N LYS A 287 0.60 2.36 12.24
CA LYS A 287 0.08 3.65 12.66
C LYS A 287 0.86 4.74 11.93
N THR A 288 0.23 5.40 10.96
CA THR A 288 0.86 6.44 10.16
C THR A 288 0.19 7.79 10.34
N THR A 289 0.97 8.86 10.31
CA THR A 289 0.48 10.24 10.18
C THR A 289 1.26 10.95 9.09
N PHE A 290 0.81 12.11 8.65
CA PHE A 290 1.58 12.91 7.70
C PHE A 290 1.31 14.41 7.85
N SER A 291 2.24 15.22 7.39
CA SER A 291 2.12 16.68 7.29
C SER A 291 2.24 17.11 5.83
N LEU A 292 1.68 18.29 5.51
CA LEU A 292 1.84 18.87 4.17
C LEU A 292 3.17 19.63 4.09
N ASN A 293 3.88 19.46 2.98
CA ASN A 293 5.10 20.20 2.68
C ASN A 293 4.81 21.46 1.85
N SER A 294 3.63 21.54 1.24
CA SER A 294 3.18 22.63 0.38
C SER A 294 1.70 22.92 0.63
N PRO A 295 1.27 24.19 0.58
CA PRO A 295 -0.15 24.53 0.63
C PRO A 295 -0.86 24.28 -0.71
N ILE A 296 -0.14 23.90 -1.77
CA ILE A 296 -0.70 23.69 -3.10
C ILE A 296 -1.16 22.24 -3.25
N ILE A 297 -2.43 22.07 -3.61
CA ILE A 297 -3.01 20.81 -4.07
C ILE A 297 -2.99 20.85 -5.59
N GLU A 298 -2.25 19.95 -6.23
CA GLU A 298 -2.26 19.80 -7.68
C GLU A 298 -3.43 18.91 -8.12
N LEU A 299 -4.10 19.27 -9.21
CA LEU A 299 -5.20 18.48 -9.76
C LEU A 299 -4.81 17.87 -11.10
N TYR A 300 -5.12 16.59 -11.26
CA TYR A 300 -4.86 15.80 -12.46
C TYR A 300 -6.14 15.12 -12.95
N SER A 301 -6.29 15.00 -14.27
CA SER A 301 -7.43 14.32 -14.90
C SER A 301 -7.23 12.81 -15.09
N ASP A 302 -5.99 12.33 -15.00
CA ASP A 302 -5.62 10.93 -15.17
C ASP A 302 -4.98 10.35 -13.90
N ASP A 303 -5.15 9.05 -13.72
CA ASP A 303 -4.62 8.29 -12.59
C ASP A 303 -3.08 8.21 -12.61
N GLY A 304 -2.48 8.24 -13.80
CA GLY A 304 -1.02 8.32 -14.03
C GLY A 304 -0.39 9.65 -13.65
N LEU A 305 -1.19 10.66 -13.29
CA LEU A 305 -0.75 12.01 -12.88
C LEU A 305 0.09 12.71 -13.96
N THR A 306 -0.29 12.57 -15.22
CA THR A 306 0.42 13.14 -16.37
C THR A 306 -0.22 14.41 -16.92
N GLN A 307 -1.53 14.56 -16.77
CA GLN A 307 -2.34 15.67 -17.27
C GLN A 307 -2.80 16.56 -16.11
N LYS A 308 -1.98 17.54 -15.77
CA LYS A 308 -2.32 18.54 -14.75
C LYS A 308 -3.39 19.48 -15.30
N VAL A 309 -4.49 19.65 -14.56
CA VAL A 309 -5.66 20.46 -14.97
C VAL A 309 -5.87 21.67 -14.07
N GLY A 310 -5.19 21.76 -12.93
CA GLY A 310 -5.32 22.91 -12.05
C GLY A 310 -4.56 22.78 -10.74
N GLU A 311 -4.74 23.80 -9.90
CA GLU A 311 -4.18 23.89 -8.55
C GLU A 311 -5.20 24.54 -7.61
N ILE A 312 -5.18 24.15 -6.33
CA ILE A 312 -5.89 24.83 -5.24
C ILE A 312 -4.87 25.19 -4.17
N ASP A 313 -4.78 26.47 -3.81
CA ASP A 313 -3.99 26.92 -2.66
C ASP A 313 -4.83 26.85 -1.37
N ILE A 314 -4.42 25.99 -0.44
CA ILE A 314 -5.09 25.76 0.84
C ILE A 314 -5.24 27.05 1.65
N ASN A 315 -4.32 28.00 1.54
CA ASN A 315 -4.37 29.26 2.30
C ASN A 315 -5.49 30.20 1.83
N THR A 316 -5.88 30.09 0.56
CA THR A 316 -6.84 30.99 -0.09
C THR A 316 -8.06 30.26 -0.63
N MET A 317 -8.16 28.95 -0.41
CA MET A 317 -9.25 28.13 -0.92
C MET A 317 -10.61 28.59 -0.39
N VAL A 318 -11.61 28.53 -1.27
CA VAL A 318 -13.01 28.65 -0.86
C VAL A 318 -13.46 27.28 -0.36
N PHE A 319 -13.97 27.23 0.85
CA PHE A 319 -14.46 25.99 1.47
C PHE A 319 -15.81 26.20 2.15
N LYS A 320 -16.55 25.11 2.31
CA LYS A 320 -17.74 25.06 3.16
C LYS A 320 -17.72 23.79 4.00
N THR A 321 -18.21 23.91 5.23
CA THR A 321 -18.47 22.76 6.10
C THR A 321 -19.90 22.29 5.89
N ARG A 322 -20.15 21.00 6.09
CA ARG A 322 -21.50 20.44 6.02
C ARG A 322 -22.31 20.74 7.28
#